data_AF-K9WN85-F1
#
_entry.id   AF-K9WN85-F1
#
_cell.length_a   1.000
_cell.length_b   1.000
_cell.length_c   1.000
_cell.angle_alpha   90.00
_cell.angle_beta   90.00
_cell.angle_gamma   90.00
#
_symmetry.space_group_name_H-M   'P 1'
#
loop_
_entity.id
_entity.type
_entity.pdbx_description
1 polymer ?
#
loop_
_entity_poly.entity_id
_entity_poly.type
_entity_poly.pdbx_seq_one_letter_code
_entity_poly.pdbx_strand_id
1 'polypeptide(L)' 'MTYKDQLYPWCIIRHLPKLQRLVVCRHRRCNDAEDHLRLLQRMIPHASYSIIFDPTLDSAEAIVKSKQPLEKPTLSL' A
#
# COMPACT_ATOMS: atom_id res chain seq x y z
N MET A 1 1.18 7.54 13.16
CA MET A 1 2.64 7.44 12.94
C MET A 1 3.29 6.89 14.19
N THR A 2 3.55 5.59 14.22
CA THR A 2 4.42 4.97 15.21
C THR A 2 5.86 4.98 14.69
N TYR A 3 6.84 5.08 15.58
CA TYR A 3 8.27 5.03 15.21
C TYR A 3 8.62 3.81 14.33
N LYS A 4 7.88 2.72 14.51
CA LYS A 4 7.99 1.50 13.71
C LYS A 4 7.70 1.70 12.22
N ASP A 5 6.81 2.63 11.87
CA ASP A 5 6.39 2.85 10.47
C ASP A 5 7.49 3.54 9.66
N GLN A 6 8.33 4.35 10.32
CA GLN A 6 9.48 5.04 9.70
C GLN A 6 10.66 4.10 9.43
N LEU A 7 10.68 2.90 10.04
CA LEU A 7 11.76 1.93 9.87
C LEU A 7 11.67 1.15 8.56
N TYR A 8 10.54 1.22 7.85
CA TYR A 8 10.29 0.47 6.61
C TYR A 8 9.93 1.40 5.45
N PRO A 9 10.87 2.27 5.01
CA PRO A 9 10.57 3.30 4.02
C PRO A 9 10.44 2.75 2.59
N TRP A 10 10.86 1.52 2.32
CA TRP A 10 10.78 0.94 0.97
C TRP A 10 9.47 0.20 0.80
N CYS A 11 8.61 0.65 -0.11
CA CYS A 11 7.30 0.06 -0.36
C CYS A 11 7.24 -0.51 -1.78
N ILE A 12 6.71 -1.73 -1.91
CA ILE A 12 6.37 -2.33 -3.21
C ILE A 12 4.91 -2.05 -3.49
N ILE A 13 4.63 -1.36 -4.58
CA ILE A 13 3.27 -1.01 -5.01
C ILE A 13 2.91 -1.82 -6.24
N ARG A 14 1.73 -2.42 -6.20
CA ARG A 14 1.09 -3.03 -7.36
C ARG A 14 0.13 -2.03 -7.99
N HIS A 15 0.25 -1.87 -9.30
CA HIS A 15 -0.68 -1.08 -10.10
C HIS A 15 -1.85 -1.98 -10.52
N LEU A 16 -3.06 -1.55 -10.16
CA LEU A 16 -4.30 -2.19 -10.56
C LEU A 16 -4.97 -1.40 -11.70
N PRO A 17 -5.87 -2.04 -12.46
CA PRO A 17 -6.73 -1.33 -13.40
C PRO A 17 -7.47 -0.17 -12.71
N LYS A 18 -7.88 0.83 -13.50
CA LYS A 18 -8.58 2.03 -13.01
C LYS A 18 -7.71 2.95 -12.13
N LEU A 19 -6.41 3.04 -12.44
CA LEU A 19 -5.45 3.93 -11.75
C LEU A 19 -5.30 3.64 -10.24
N GLN A 20 -5.69 2.45 -9.80
CA GLN A 20 -5.61 2.04 -8.41
C GLN A 20 -4.21 1.55 -8.07
N ARG A 21 -3.77 1.82 -6.84
CA ARG A 21 -2.45 1.43 -6.33
C ARG A 21 -2.65 0.71 -5.00
N LEU A 22 -1.94 -0.40 -4.81
CA LEU A 22 -1.99 -1.19 -3.58
C LEU A 22 -0.57 -1.40 -3.08
N VAL A 23 -0.32 -1.08 -1.81
CA VAL A 23 0.93 -1.45 -1.14
C VAL A 23 0.90 -2.93 -0.82
N VAL A 24 1.82 -3.69 -1.43
CA VAL A 24 1.89 -5.14 -1.26
C VAL A 24 2.72 -5.48 -0.02
N CYS A 25 3.91 -4.89 0.08
CA CYS A 25 4.86 -5.14 1.16
C CYS A 25 5.69 -3.89 1.44
N ARG A 26 6.26 -3.83 2.65
CA ARG A 26 7.23 -2.81 3.06
C ARG A 26 8.49 -3.45 3.59
N HIS A 27 9.62 -2.83 3.29
CA HIS A 27 10.95 -3.30 3.61
C HIS A 27 11.78 -2.18 4.20
N ARG A 28 12.71 -2.57 5.07
CA ARG A 28 13.68 -1.65 5.66
C ARG A 28 14.82 -1.34 4.71
N ARG A 29 15.18 -2.30 3.85
CA ARG A 29 16.29 -2.21 2.90
C ARG A 29 15.75 -2.25 1.47
N CYS A 30 16.38 -1.49 0.57
CA CYS A 30 16.05 -1.50 -0.85
C CYS A 30 16.29 -2.88 -1.48
N ASN A 31 17.42 -3.50 -1.15
CA ASN A 31 17.80 -4.80 -1.70
C ASN A 31 16.75 -5.88 -1.43
N ASP A 32 16.22 -5.95 -0.20
CA ASP A 32 15.17 -6.90 0.16
C ASP A 32 13.87 -6.64 -0.65
N ALA A 33 13.54 -5.35 -0.90
CA ALA A 33 12.39 -4.98 -1.71
C ALA A 33 12.58 -5.36 -3.19
N GLU A 34 13.78 -5.19 -3.73
CA GLU A 34 14.11 -5.58 -5.11
C GLU A 34 14.06 -7.09 -5.32
N ASP A 35 14.64 -7.86 -4.39
CA ASP A 35 14.61 -9.32 -4.45
C ASP A 35 13.17 -9.85 -4.39
N HIS A 36 12.34 -9.27 -3.52
CA HIS A 36 10.92 -9.61 -3.43
C HIS A 36 10.16 -9.19 -4.71
N LEU A 37 10.43 -8.01 -5.26
CA LEU A 37 9.81 -7.57 -6.51
C LEU A 37 10.15 -8.52 -7.67
N ARG A 38 11.39 -9.00 -7.77
CA ARG A 38 11.80 -9.98 -8.78
C ARG A 38 11.02 -11.29 -8.63
N LEU A 39 10.78 -11.74 -7.40
CA LEU A 39 9.94 -12.91 -7.14
C LEU A 39 8.49 -12.67 -7.58
N LEU A 40 7.91 -11.52 -7.23
CA LEU A 40 6.54 -11.15 -7.61
C LEU A 40 6.36 -11.07 -9.12
N GLN A 41 7.33 -10.52 -9.84
CA GLN A 41 7.33 -10.46 -11.31
C GLN A 41 7.41 -11.86 -11.94
N ARG A 42 8.16 -12.80 -11.34
CA ARG A 42 8.21 -14.19 -11.81
C ARG A 42 6.90 -14.93 -11.57
N MET A 43 6.26 -14.70 -10.43
CA MET A 43 4.99 -15.35 -10.09
C MET A 43 3.81 -14.78 -10.88
N ILE A 44 3.80 -13.45 -11.11
CA ILE A 44 2.71 -12.74 -11.76
C ILE A 44 3.28 -11.74 -12.77
N PRO A 45 3.73 -12.21 -13.95
CA PRO A 45 4.40 -11.37 -14.94
C PRO A 45 3.47 -10.31 -15.56
N HIS A 46 2.16 -10.53 -15.52
CA HIS A 46 1.17 -9.57 -16.05
C HIS A 46 0.86 -8.42 -15.09
N ALA A 47 1.35 -8.47 -13.85
CA ALA A 47 1.14 -7.39 -12.89
C ALA A 47 2.28 -6.38 -12.96
N SER A 48 1.93 -5.09 -13.00
CA SER A 48 2.89 -4.00 -12.93
C SER A 48 3.19 -3.67 -11.48
N TYR A 49 4.49 -3.69 -11.13
CA TYR A 49 4.99 -3.36 -9.80
C TYR A 49 5.96 -2.18 -9.86
N SER A 50 6.01 -1.37 -8.81
CA SER A 50 6.97 -0.29 -8.64
C SER A 50 7.45 -0.21 -7.20
N ILE A 51 8.74 0.03 -7.00
CA ILE A 51 9.30 0.33 -5.68
C ILE A 51 9.27 1.84 -5.47
N ILE A 52 8.77 2.28 -4.31
CA ILE A 52 8.77 3.68 -3.91
C ILE A 52 9.44 3.78 -2.54
N PHE A 53 10.33 4.75 -2.39
CA PHE A 53 10.82 5.18 -1.10
C PHE A 53 9.85 6.20 -0.52
N ASP A 54 9.11 5.81 0.52
CA ASP A 54 8.25 6.70 1.26
C ASP A 54 8.31 6.38 2.76
N PRO A 55 8.98 7.22 3.56
CA PRO A 55 9.07 7.05 5.01
C PRO A 55 7.75 7.37 5.76
N THR A 56 6.68 7.76 5.04
CA THR A 56 5.42 8.29 5.58
C THR A 56 4.15 7.66 4.98
N LEU A 57 4.26 6.69 4.05
CA LEU A 57 3.12 6.20 3.25
C LEU A 57 1.95 5.61 4.07
N ASP A 58 2.18 5.18 5.32
CA ASP A 58 1.14 4.68 6.23
C ASP A 58 0.01 5.69 6.51
N SER A 59 0.30 7.00 6.39
CA SER A 59 -0.74 8.03 6.54
C SER A 59 -1.61 8.23 5.31
N ALA A 60 -1.17 7.80 4.12
CA ALA A 60 -1.95 7.92 2.89
C ALA A 60 -3.08 6.87 2.81
N GLU A 61 -2.87 5.67 3.37
CA GLU A 61 -3.92 4.64 3.50
C GLU A 61 -5.05 5.05 4.45
N ALA A 62 -4.80 5.97 5.39
CA ALA A 62 -5.82 6.49 6.31
C ALA A 62 -6.86 7.40 5.61
N ILE A 63 -6.52 8.00 4.46
CA ILE A 63 -7.43 8.92 3.74
C ILE A 63 -8.48 8.13 2.92
N VAL A 64 -8.18 6.88 2.53
CA VAL A 64 -9.14 6.03 1.80
C VAL A 64 -10.08 5.28 2.76
N LYS A 65 -9.68 5.05 4.01
CA LYS A 65 -10.55 4.39 5.01
C LYS A 65 -11.69 5.28 5.52
N SER A 66 -11.65 6.58 5.25
CA SER A 66 -12.68 7.55 5.68
C SER A 66 -13.74 7.89 4.62
N LYS A 67 -13.91 7.09 3.57
CA LYS A 67 -15.04 7.24 2.62
C LYS A 67 -15.88 5.96 2.47
N GLN A 68 -16.27 5.35 3.59
CA GLN A 68 -17.52 4.58 3.64
C GLN A 68 -18.69 5.56 3.79
N PRO A 69 -19.64 5.66 2.84
CA PRO A 69 -20.95 6.22 3.08
C PRO A 69 -21.88 5.07 3.49
N LEU A 70 -22.33 5.03 4.74
CA LEU A 70 -23.46 4.18 5.14
C LEU A 70 -24.47 5.03 5.92
N GLU A 71 -25.43 5.54 5.14
CA GLU A 71 -26.88 5.53 5.43
C GLU A 71 -27.33 6.02 6.83
N LYS A 72 -27.70 7.30 6.86
CA LYS A 72 -28.81 8.01 7.54
C LYS A 72 -29.45 7.44 8.84
N PRO A 73 -29.88 8.34 9.76
CA PRO A 73 -30.38 7.98 11.08
C PRO A 73 -31.81 7.44 11.01
N THR A 74 -32.08 6.31 11.66
CA THR A 74 -33.45 5.92 12.00
C THR A 74 -33.65 6.14 13.50
N LEU A 75 -34.26 7.28 13.80
CA LEU A 75 -35.07 7.47 15.00
C LEU A 75 -36.13 6.37 15.03
N SER A 76 -36.15 5.58 16.10
CA SER A 76 -37.34 4.83 16.51
C SER A 76 -37.57 5.12 17.98
N LEU A 77 -38.78 5.61 18.25
CA LEU A 77 -39.38 5.89 19.56
C LEU A 77 -39.31 4.71 20.53
#